data_AF-A0A9C9EPU1-F1
#
_entry.id   AF-A0A9C9EPU1-F1
#
_cell.length_a   1.000
_cell.length_b   1.000
_cell.length_c   1.000
_cell.angle_alpha   90.00
_cell.angle_beta   90.00
_cell.angle_gamma   90.00
#
_symmetry.space_group_name_H-M   'P 1'
#
loop_
_entity.id
_entity.type
_entity.pdbx_description
1 polymer ?
#
loop_
_entity_poly.entity_id
_entity_poly.type
_entity_poly.pdbx_seq_one_letter_code
_entity_poly.pdbx_strand_id
1 'polypeptide(L)'
;MVLVDRLLLAILFSTLLVFSAVCVGQNGDIASSIEIADDYYRDGSYYLALQEYDKILSKEPGEKIAPYIHLRMGMCFYKLGDFSRAADEFDRILIDYAGSMYLGEASFLSARAYFKLKNYPTSAARLLRVISLGKGEKYYKRAGDDYKKLIDTALTYEQIKWSIDAVKPNRYVGEYLLKLVKEKIDEREYAKASVLLYSLEDRYSYLDIIDEVLSLLKKVREYIKPEANKIGCLVPLSGPYECYGRDVLNGVMLALDGFHGSVDFELFVEDSRGTLEGAFTGFHRLTDVNRASCIIGPLFTNFLVKLSREAERAQVPLISPAAGSGDFKESGEFTFRCGITNKLQAEKIAKYAVENLQLKRIAILYPDNSYGRELDMYFKKYAEMLGARIVIEQSYEPINPGEEMTKSYVQEVKNVKYARPDAI
;
A
#
# COMPACT_ATOMS: atom_id res chain seq x y z
N MET A 1 -33.41 9.03 53.36
CA MET A 1 -33.00 8.67 51.98
C MET A 1 -33.85 9.37 50.91
N VAL A 2 -35.14 9.68 51.13
CA VAL A 2 -36.01 10.27 50.07
C VAL A 2 -35.83 11.79 49.87
N LEU A 3 -35.33 12.54 50.87
CA LEU A 3 -35.20 14.00 50.78
C LEU A 3 -33.94 14.46 50.01
N VAL A 4 -32.87 13.67 50.06
CA VAL A 4 -31.57 13.99 49.44
C VAL A 4 -31.62 13.80 47.92
N ASP A 5 -32.34 12.77 47.45
CA ASP A 5 -32.51 12.48 46.02
C ASP A 5 -33.34 13.55 45.29
N ARG A 6 -34.33 14.15 45.96
CA ARG A 6 -35.13 15.24 45.37
C ARG A 6 -34.35 16.55 45.24
N LEU A 7 -33.41 16.82 46.15
CA LEU A 7 -32.55 18.00 46.07
C LEU A 7 -31.49 17.86 44.96
N LEU A 8 -30.91 16.66 44.80
CA LEU A 8 -29.97 16.34 43.73
C LEU A 8 -30.63 16.41 42.34
N LEU A 9 -31.86 15.92 42.18
CA LEU A 9 -32.59 16.05 40.91
C LEU A 9 -32.91 17.50 40.55
N ALA A 10 -33.25 18.34 41.54
CA ALA A 10 -33.54 19.76 41.32
C ALA A 10 -32.29 20.56 40.94
N ILE A 11 -31.12 20.22 41.52
CA ILE A 11 -29.82 20.83 41.17
C ILE A 11 -29.36 20.37 39.77
N LEU A 12 -29.58 19.10 39.41
CA LEU A 12 -29.32 18.59 38.05
C LEU A 12 -30.24 19.24 37.00
N PHE A 13 -31.51 19.48 37.31
CA PHE A 13 -32.43 20.15 36.39
C PHE A 13 -32.15 21.65 36.23
N SER A 14 -31.78 22.34 37.31
CA SER A 14 -31.45 23.77 37.24
C SER A 14 -30.11 24.01 36.53
N THR A 15 -29.12 23.14 36.71
CA THR A 15 -27.86 23.20 35.95
C THR A 15 -28.05 22.85 34.47
N LEU A 16 -28.94 21.91 34.12
CA LEU A 16 -29.28 21.61 32.72
C LEU A 16 -30.01 22.76 32.01
N LEU A 17 -30.90 23.47 32.72
CA LEU A 17 -31.64 24.64 32.20
C LEU A 17 -30.74 25.88 32.04
N VAL A 18 -29.76 26.07 32.94
CA VAL A 18 -28.76 27.13 32.81
C VAL A 18 -27.77 26.82 31.68
N PHE A 19 -27.37 25.55 31.50
CA PHE A 19 -26.51 25.15 30.38
C PHE A 19 -27.21 25.30 29.02
N SER A 20 -28.49 24.93 28.90
CA SER A 20 -29.22 25.07 27.64
C SER A 20 -29.48 26.55 27.30
N ALA A 21 -29.77 27.41 28.28
CA ALA A 21 -29.95 28.84 28.07
C ALA A 21 -28.64 29.57 27.69
N VAL A 22 -27.50 29.19 28.30
CA VAL A 22 -26.18 29.74 27.94
C VAL A 22 -25.76 29.29 26.53
N CYS A 23 -26.00 28.03 26.16
CA CYS A 23 -25.72 27.52 24.82
C CYS A 23 -26.62 28.15 23.74
N VAL A 24 -27.88 28.48 24.05
CA VAL A 24 -28.78 29.15 23.09
C VAL A 24 -28.42 30.64 22.92
N GLY A 25 -27.97 31.31 23.99
CA GLY A 25 -27.53 32.71 23.94
C GLY A 25 -26.22 32.92 23.16
N GLN A 26 -25.24 32.02 23.28
CA GLN A 26 -23.97 32.11 22.54
C GLN A 26 -24.11 31.78 21.05
N ASN A 27 -24.98 30.83 20.69
CA ASN A 27 -25.22 30.45 19.29
C ASN A 27 -25.86 31.58 18.44
N GLY A 28 -26.69 32.45 19.05
CA GLY A 28 -27.30 33.59 18.36
C GLY A 28 -26.32 34.72 18.03
N ASP A 29 -25.35 34.96 18.91
CA ASP A 29 -24.34 36.03 18.78
C ASP A 29 -23.31 35.69 17.67
N ILE A 30 -22.94 34.41 17.55
CA ILE A 30 -21.98 33.94 16.55
C ILE A 30 -22.58 33.95 15.15
N ALA A 31 -23.83 33.51 14.99
CA ALA A 31 -24.52 33.56 13.70
C ALA A 31 -24.59 35.01 13.16
N SER A 32 -24.90 35.97 14.04
CA SER A 32 -24.90 37.39 13.69
C SER A 32 -23.50 37.91 13.35
N SER A 33 -22.47 37.50 14.10
CA SER A 33 -21.08 37.87 13.82
C SER A 33 -20.60 37.34 12.46
N ILE A 34 -20.99 36.11 12.09
CA ILE A 34 -20.69 35.53 10.77
C ILE A 34 -21.38 36.32 9.67
N GLU A 35 -22.64 36.71 9.85
CA GLU A 35 -23.37 37.51 8.86
C GLU A 35 -22.70 38.86 8.60
N ILE A 36 -22.24 39.55 9.66
CA ILE A 36 -21.49 40.80 9.55
C ILE A 36 -20.17 40.61 8.78
N ALA A 37 -19.41 39.55 9.12
CA ALA A 37 -18.16 39.24 8.42
C ALA A 37 -18.40 38.91 6.94
N ASP A 38 -19.50 38.21 6.65
CA ASP A 38 -19.92 37.85 5.31
C ASP A 38 -20.37 39.08 4.50
N ASP A 39 -21.04 40.05 5.12
CA ASP A 39 -21.38 41.34 4.52
C ASP A 39 -20.12 42.12 4.12
N TYR A 40 -19.15 42.23 5.03
CA TYR A 40 -17.87 42.87 4.69
C TYR A 40 -17.18 42.18 3.51
N TYR A 41 -17.26 40.85 3.42
CA TYR A 41 -16.72 40.12 2.27
C TYR A 41 -17.48 40.44 0.97
N ARG A 42 -18.83 40.49 1.02
CA ARG A 42 -19.68 40.83 -0.14
C ARG A 42 -19.42 42.25 -0.64
N ASP A 43 -19.20 43.18 0.28
CA ASP A 43 -18.90 44.59 -0.01
C ASP A 43 -17.44 44.81 -0.47
N GLY A 44 -16.63 43.75 -0.54
CA GLY A 44 -15.22 43.83 -0.94
C GLY A 44 -14.28 44.39 0.14
N SER A 45 -14.79 44.62 1.35
CA SER A 45 -14.04 45.09 2.51
C SER A 45 -13.28 43.94 3.20
N TYR A 46 -12.39 43.28 2.46
CA TYR A 46 -11.76 42.01 2.87
C TYR A 46 -10.93 42.10 4.17
N TYR A 47 -10.30 43.25 4.46
CA TYR A 47 -9.58 43.43 5.71
C TYR A 47 -10.50 43.47 6.93
N LEU A 48 -11.66 44.12 6.82
CA LEU A 48 -12.67 44.14 7.89
C LEU A 48 -13.28 42.75 8.07
N ALA A 49 -13.59 42.06 6.97
CA ALA A 49 -14.05 40.67 7.02
C ALA A 49 -13.06 39.76 7.75
N LEU A 50 -11.76 39.86 7.45
CA LEU A 50 -10.70 39.10 8.13
C LEU A 50 -10.64 39.39 9.63
N GLN A 51 -10.77 40.65 10.04
CA GLN A 51 -10.78 41.03 11.46
C GLN A 51 -11.98 40.43 12.19
N GLU A 52 -13.17 40.43 11.58
CA GLU A 52 -14.35 39.82 12.20
C GLU A 52 -14.24 38.29 12.25
N TYR A 53 -13.75 37.63 11.19
CA TYR A 53 -13.50 36.19 11.19
C TYR A 53 -12.49 35.76 12.26
N ASP A 54 -11.40 36.52 12.45
CA ASP A 54 -10.39 36.25 13.48
C ASP A 54 -10.96 36.36 14.91
N LYS A 55 -11.82 37.36 15.15
CA LYS A 55 -12.56 37.50 16.42
C LYS A 55 -13.48 36.30 16.68
N ILE A 56 -14.13 35.78 15.64
CA ILE A 56 -15.02 34.61 15.75
C ILE A 56 -14.20 33.38 16.16
N LEU A 57 -13.09 33.09 15.47
CA LEU A 57 -12.21 31.96 15.79
C LEU A 57 -11.60 32.06 17.19
N SER A 58 -11.26 33.28 17.64
CA SER A 58 -10.72 33.53 18.98
C SER A 58 -11.73 33.23 20.09
N LYS A 59 -13.03 33.41 19.82
CA LYS A 59 -14.11 33.11 20.77
C LYS A 59 -14.50 31.64 20.74
N GLU A 60 -14.58 31.04 19.56
CA GLU A 60 -14.99 29.64 19.39
C GLU A 60 -14.18 28.92 18.30
N PRO A 61 -13.09 28.21 18.66
CA PRO A 61 -12.28 27.45 17.71
C PRO A 61 -12.92 26.09 17.32
N GLY A 62 -14.21 25.89 17.57
CA GLY A 62 -14.89 24.60 17.48
C GLY A 62 -14.94 24.02 16.06
N GLU A 63 -14.89 22.69 15.96
CA GLU A 63 -14.81 21.93 14.70
C GLU A 63 -15.97 22.17 13.73
N LYS A 64 -17.13 22.63 14.22
CA LYS A 64 -18.32 22.85 13.37
C LYS A 64 -18.23 24.13 12.53
N ILE A 65 -17.61 25.18 13.07
CA ILE A 65 -17.62 26.53 12.48
C ILE A 65 -16.26 26.86 11.87
N ALA A 66 -15.17 26.44 12.51
CA ALA A 66 -13.82 26.76 12.07
C ALA A 66 -13.54 26.46 10.57
N PRO A 67 -13.96 25.32 10.00
CA PRO A 67 -13.73 25.04 8.58
C PRO A 67 -14.35 26.08 7.63
N TYR A 68 -15.54 26.58 7.98
CA TYR A 68 -16.20 27.62 7.22
C TYR A 68 -15.44 28.94 7.31
N ILE A 69 -15.03 29.32 8.52
CA ILE A 69 -14.32 30.58 8.75
C ILE A 69 -12.97 30.59 8.04
N HIS A 70 -12.18 29.52 8.17
CA HIS A 70 -10.92 29.37 7.42
C HIS A 70 -11.15 29.44 5.91
N LEU A 71 -12.22 28.85 5.40
CA LEU A 71 -12.55 28.92 3.97
C LEU A 71 -12.79 30.37 3.54
N ARG A 72 -13.56 31.14 4.33
CA ARG A 72 -13.86 32.55 4.04
C ARG A 72 -12.63 33.44 4.19
N MET A 73 -11.81 33.24 5.22
CA MET A 73 -10.54 33.95 5.39
C MET A 73 -9.59 33.69 4.22
N GLY A 74 -9.47 32.43 3.78
CA GLY A 74 -8.69 32.06 2.60
C GLY A 74 -9.21 32.76 1.33
N MET A 75 -10.53 32.85 1.15
CA MET A 75 -11.13 33.61 0.05
C MET A 75 -10.83 35.11 0.13
N CYS A 76 -10.86 35.72 1.32
CA CYS A 76 -10.46 37.12 1.52
C CYS A 76 -9.01 37.34 1.08
N PHE A 77 -8.07 36.53 1.57
CA PHE A 77 -6.66 36.63 1.20
C PHE A 77 -6.46 36.42 -0.31
N TYR A 78 -7.17 35.48 -0.91
CA TYR A 78 -7.12 35.23 -2.35
C TYR A 78 -7.58 36.46 -3.16
N LYS A 79 -8.63 37.17 -2.70
CA LYS A 79 -9.12 38.39 -3.34
C LYS A 79 -8.18 39.58 -3.16
N LEU A 80 -7.47 39.63 -2.04
CA LEU A 80 -6.40 40.60 -1.78
C LEU A 80 -5.12 40.32 -2.57
N GLY A 81 -5.02 39.18 -3.26
CA GLY A 81 -3.83 38.76 -4.01
C GLY A 81 -2.74 38.13 -3.13
N ASP A 82 -3.01 37.93 -1.85
CA ASP A 82 -2.10 37.22 -0.93
C ASP A 82 -2.35 35.72 -1.02
N PHE A 83 -1.82 35.12 -2.09
CA PHE A 83 -2.04 33.70 -2.37
C PHE A 83 -1.35 32.77 -1.37
N SER A 84 -0.32 33.24 -0.66
CA SER A 84 0.37 32.44 0.37
C SER A 84 -0.56 32.23 1.56
N ARG A 85 -1.06 33.32 2.17
CA ARG A 85 -1.99 33.21 3.29
C ARG A 85 -3.31 32.55 2.89
N ALA A 86 -3.76 32.78 1.65
CA ALA A 86 -4.92 32.07 1.13
C ALA A 86 -4.72 30.55 1.13
N ALA A 87 -3.57 30.08 0.61
CA ALA A 87 -3.25 28.66 0.57
C ALA A 87 -3.13 28.06 1.98
N ASP A 88 -2.51 28.77 2.92
CA ASP A 88 -2.38 28.33 4.32
C ASP A 88 -3.76 28.12 4.96
N GLU A 89 -4.67 29.08 4.82
CA GLU A 89 -6.03 28.98 5.38
C GLU A 89 -6.84 27.83 4.74
N PHE A 90 -6.71 27.61 3.43
CA PHE A 90 -7.34 26.46 2.80
C PHE A 90 -6.72 25.13 3.27
N ASP A 91 -5.40 25.06 3.39
CA ASP A 91 -4.69 23.84 3.76
C ASP A 91 -4.95 23.44 5.23
N ARG A 92 -5.22 24.39 6.13
CA ARG A 92 -5.72 24.09 7.49
C ARG A 92 -6.96 23.20 7.44
N ILE A 93 -7.90 23.47 6.53
CA ILE A 93 -9.11 22.65 6.35
C ILE A 93 -8.75 21.22 5.93
N LEU A 94 -7.74 21.07 5.09
CA LEU A 94 -7.32 19.76 4.59
C LEU A 94 -6.63 18.91 5.65
N ILE A 95 -5.94 19.55 6.60
CA ILE A 95 -5.12 18.90 7.63
C ILE A 95 -5.94 18.69 8.90
N ASP A 96 -6.52 19.76 9.44
CA ASP A 96 -7.16 19.77 10.75
C ASP A 96 -8.64 19.37 10.67
N TYR A 97 -9.28 19.55 9.50
CA TYR A 97 -10.72 19.37 9.32
C TYR A 97 -11.06 18.47 8.12
N ALA A 98 -10.32 17.37 7.96
CA ALA A 98 -10.40 16.46 6.82
C ALA A 98 -11.80 15.81 6.61
N GLY A 99 -12.67 15.80 7.62
CA GLY A 99 -14.05 15.32 7.51
C GLY A 99 -15.09 16.40 7.16
N SER A 100 -14.68 17.66 7.00
CA SER A 100 -15.61 18.77 6.77
C SER A 100 -16.23 18.74 5.37
N MET A 101 -17.47 19.25 5.26
CA MET A 101 -18.15 19.40 3.97
C MET A 101 -17.43 20.35 3.00
N TYR A 102 -16.51 21.18 3.50
CA TYR A 102 -15.75 22.15 2.73
C TYR A 102 -14.47 21.57 2.12
N LEU A 103 -14.15 20.30 2.38
CA LEU A 103 -12.90 19.70 1.93
C LEU A 103 -12.68 19.82 0.41
N GLY A 104 -13.71 19.55 -0.40
CA GLY A 104 -13.62 19.64 -1.85
C GLY A 104 -13.40 21.07 -2.34
N GLU A 105 -14.12 22.03 -1.77
CA GLU A 105 -13.98 23.45 -2.10
C GLU A 105 -12.64 24.02 -1.66
N ALA A 106 -12.23 23.76 -0.42
CA ALA A 106 -10.93 24.17 0.11
C ALA A 106 -9.79 23.58 -0.71
N SER A 107 -9.86 22.30 -1.09
CA SER A 107 -8.84 21.66 -1.94
C SER A 107 -8.75 22.32 -3.31
N PHE A 108 -9.90 22.65 -3.92
CA PHE A 108 -9.93 23.31 -5.21
C PHE A 108 -9.39 24.75 -5.15
N LEU A 109 -9.72 25.51 -4.11
CA LEU A 109 -9.23 26.87 -3.94
C LEU A 109 -7.75 26.92 -3.54
N SER A 110 -7.30 25.98 -2.71
CA SER A 110 -5.88 25.75 -2.41
C SER A 110 -5.10 25.49 -3.69
N ALA A 111 -5.59 24.60 -4.57
CA ALA A 111 -4.98 24.39 -5.88
C ALA A 111 -4.82 25.69 -6.68
N ARG A 112 -5.87 26.52 -6.75
CA ARG A 112 -5.81 27.80 -7.46
C ARG A 112 -4.83 28.78 -6.83
N ALA A 113 -4.73 28.82 -5.50
CA ALA A 113 -3.77 29.66 -4.79
C ALA A 113 -2.33 29.24 -5.11
N TYR A 114 -2.02 27.94 -5.03
CA TYR A 114 -0.71 27.40 -5.39
C TYR A 114 -0.38 27.59 -6.88
N PHE A 115 -1.36 27.50 -7.77
CA PHE A 115 -1.19 27.84 -9.18
C PHE A 115 -0.72 29.29 -9.36
N LYS A 116 -1.33 30.23 -8.63
CA LYS A 116 -0.94 31.66 -8.67
C LYS A 116 0.46 31.90 -8.08
N LEU A 117 0.86 31.10 -7.10
CA LEU A 117 2.21 31.07 -6.55
C LEU A 117 3.24 30.38 -7.47
N LYS A 118 2.82 29.83 -8.62
CA LYS A 118 3.63 29.01 -9.54
C LYS A 118 4.17 27.73 -8.89
N ASN A 119 3.60 27.30 -7.76
CA ASN A 119 3.87 25.99 -7.18
C ASN A 119 2.96 24.95 -7.84
N TYR A 120 3.28 24.60 -9.08
CA TYR A 120 2.50 23.67 -9.89
C TYR A 120 2.41 22.26 -9.31
N PRO A 121 3.46 21.67 -8.70
CA PRO A 121 3.35 20.35 -8.08
C PRO A 121 2.31 20.31 -6.96
N THR A 122 2.34 21.28 -6.03
CA THR A 122 1.35 21.34 -4.96
C THR A 122 -0.05 21.64 -5.51
N SER A 123 -0.15 22.52 -6.51
CA SER A 123 -1.42 22.75 -7.21
C SER A 123 -2.01 21.45 -7.77
N ALA A 124 -1.20 20.64 -8.46
CA ALA A 124 -1.64 19.37 -9.03
C ALA A 124 -2.06 18.37 -7.96
N ALA A 125 -1.32 18.26 -6.86
CA ALA A 125 -1.66 17.41 -5.72
C ALA A 125 -3.03 17.78 -5.12
N ARG A 126 -3.32 19.08 -4.99
CA ARG A 126 -4.59 19.59 -4.48
C ARG A 126 -5.76 19.31 -5.45
N LEU A 127 -5.53 19.42 -6.77
CA LEU A 127 -6.52 19.03 -7.78
C LEU A 127 -6.81 17.53 -7.77
N LEU A 128 -5.77 16.70 -7.63
CA LEU A 128 -5.93 15.25 -7.49
C LEU A 128 -6.74 14.88 -6.24
N ARG A 129 -6.58 15.62 -5.14
CA ARG A 129 -7.42 15.45 -3.95
C ARG A 129 -8.89 15.70 -4.27
N VAL A 130 -9.23 16.78 -4.98
CA VAL A 130 -10.61 17.04 -5.43
C VAL A 130 -11.13 15.89 -6.30
N ILE A 131 -10.34 15.42 -7.26
CA ILE A 131 -10.70 14.29 -8.13
C ILE A 131 -10.96 13.02 -7.30
N SER A 132 -10.16 12.78 -6.26
CA SER A 132 -10.27 11.59 -5.40
C SER A 132 -11.57 11.55 -4.57
N LEU A 133 -12.25 12.68 -4.38
CA LEU A 133 -13.57 12.75 -3.74
C LEU A 133 -14.70 12.19 -4.64
N GLY A 134 -14.42 11.98 -5.93
CA GLY A 134 -15.33 11.32 -6.87
C GLY A 134 -16.23 12.25 -7.67
N LYS A 135 -16.95 11.68 -8.64
CA LYS A 135 -17.72 12.42 -9.66
C LYS A 135 -18.86 13.30 -9.11
N GLY A 136 -19.31 13.03 -7.88
CA GLY A 136 -20.34 13.83 -7.20
C GLY A 136 -19.81 15.14 -6.62
N GLU A 137 -18.49 15.31 -6.50
CA GLU A 137 -17.88 16.54 -5.98
C GLU A 137 -18.10 17.70 -6.95
N LYS A 138 -18.54 18.85 -6.43
CA LYS A 138 -18.92 20.05 -7.20
C LYS A 138 -17.81 20.50 -8.16
N TYR A 139 -16.56 20.37 -7.73
CA TYR A 139 -15.39 20.82 -8.48
C TYR A 139 -14.70 19.72 -9.30
N TYR A 140 -15.20 18.48 -9.29
CA TYR A 140 -14.55 17.31 -9.90
C TYR A 140 -14.10 17.56 -11.35
N LYS A 141 -15.03 17.97 -12.22
CA LYS A 141 -14.74 18.14 -13.65
C LYS A 141 -13.72 19.25 -13.90
N ARG A 142 -13.91 20.40 -13.25
CA ARG A 142 -13.01 21.57 -13.37
C ARG A 142 -11.62 21.22 -12.85
N ALA A 143 -11.53 20.50 -11.72
CA ALA A 143 -10.26 20.10 -11.16
C ALA A 143 -9.49 19.16 -12.09
N GLY A 144 -10.20 18.24 -12.76
CA GLY A 144 -9.61 17.37 -13.76
C GLY A 144 -9.14 18.10 -15.02
N ASP A 145 -9.91 19.06 -15.52
CA ASP A 145 -9.51 19.88 -16.67
C ASP A 145 -8.27 20.74 -16.34
N ASP A 146 -8.25 21.36 -15.16
CA ASP A 146 -7.10 22.14 -14.67
C ASP A 146 -5.87 21.26 -14.44
N TYR A 147 -6.07 20.05 -13.89
CA TYR A 147 -4.99 19.08 -13.68
C TYR A 147 -4.39 18.68 -15.03
N LYS A 148 -5.23 18.35 -16.01
CA LYS A 148 -4.82 18.00 -17.38
C LYS A 148 -3.98 19.11 -18.01
N LYS A 149 -4.43 20.36 -17.89
CA LYS A 149 -3.69 21.50 -18.41
C LYS A 149 -2.32 21.65 -17.75
N LEU A 150 -2.22 21.45 -16.45
CA LEU A 150 -0.96 21.55 -15.71
C LEU A 150 0.05 20.49 -16.14
N ILE A 151 -0.37 19.24 -16.23
CA ILE A 151 0.51 18.13 -16.66
C ILE A 151 0.94 18.27 -18.12
N ASP A 152 0.12 18.88 -18.98
CA ASP A 152 0.46 19.08 -20.38
C ASP A 152 1.43 20.25 -20.62
N THR A 153 1.59 21.17 -19.65
CA THR A 153 2.30 22.44 -19.89
C THR A 153 3.43 22.75 -18.91
N ALA A 154 3.38 22.24 -17.68
CA ALA A 154 4.21 22.75 -16.60
C ALA A 154 4.82 21.67 -15.69
N LEU A 155 4.45 20.40 -15.85
CA LEU A 155 4.85 19.34 -14.93
C LEU A 155 5.41 18.12 -15.66
N THR A 156 6.46 17.55 -15.07
CA THR A 156 7.03 16.25 -15.45
C THR A 156 6.45 15.15 -14.56
N TYR A 157 6.55 13.90 -15.01
CA TYR A 157 6.12 12.73 -14.24
C TYR A 157 6.77 12.68 -12.84
N GLU A 158 8.08 12.91 -12.77
CA GLU A 158 8.82 12.85 -11.50
C GLU A 158 8.34 13.88 -10.47
N GLN A 159 7.88 15.06 -10.93
CA GLN A 159 7.37 16.09 -10.03
C GLN A 159 6.02 15.74 -9.41
N ILE A 160 5.23 14.85 -10.02
CA ILE A 160 3.87 14.52 -9.56
C ILE A 160 3.70 13.05 -9.16
N LYS A 161 4.72 12.22 -9.34
CA LYS A 161 4.68 10.78 -9.05
C LYS A 161 4.15 10.48 -7.65
N TRP A 162 4.68 11.14 -6.62
CA TRP A 162 4.21 10.99 -5.24
C TRP A 162 2.74 11.36 -5.06
N SER A 163 2.26 12.37 -5.78
CA SER A 163 0.84 12.78 -5.72
C SER A 163 -0.08 11.79 -6.43
N ILE A 164 0.40 11.19 -7.53
CA ILE A 164 -0.31 10.11 -8.24
C ILE A 164 -0.44 8.88 -7.35
N ASP A 165 0.65 8.46 -6.70
CA ASP A 165 0.67 7.25 -5.88
C ASP A 165 -0.12 7.40 -4.58
N ALA A 166 -0.33 8.65 -4.11
CA ALA A 166 -1.11 8.97 -2.92
C ALA A 166 -2.64 8.98 -3.15
N VAL A 167 -3.13 8.94 -4.39
CA VAL A 167 -4.57 9.01 -4.68
C VAL A 167 -5.12 7.70 -5.22
N LYS A 168 -6.40 7.46 -4.96
CA LYS A 168 -7.10 6.33 -5.59
C LYS A 168 -7.04 6.46 -7.12
N PRO A 169 -6.90 5.33 -7.84
CA PRO A 169 -6.91 5.32 -9.29
C PRO A 169 -8.13 6.08 -9.82
N ASN A 170 -7.93 6.90 -10.84
CA ASN A 170 -8.97 7.71 -11.47
C ASN A 170 -8.65 7.99 -12.95
N ARG A 171 -9.68 8.33 -13.74
CA ARG A 171 -9.57 8.53 -15.18
C ARG A 171 -8.49 9.53 -15.60
N TYR A 172 -8.39 10.67 -14.92
CA TYR A 172 -7.44 11.73 -15.30
C TYR A 172 -5.98 11.29 -15.16
N VAL A 173 -5.66 10.55 -14.10
CA VAL A 173 -4.33 9.98 -13.90
C VAL A 173 -4.07 8.85 -14.90
N GLY A 174 -5.04 7.96 -15.12
CA GLY A 174 -4.92 6.86 -16.09
C GLY A 174 -4.63 7.36 -17.51
N GLU A 175 -5.37 8.36 -17.99
CA GLU A 175 -5.15 8.97 -19.31
C GLU A 175 -3.76 9.62 -19.41
N TYR A 176 -3.27 10.27 -18.35
CA TYR A 176 -1.93 10.85 -18.33
C TYR A 176 -0.83 9.79 -18.40
N LEU A 177 -0.92 8.74 -17.57
CA LEU A 177 0.06 7.65 -17.59
C LEU A 177 0.07 6.96 -18.97
N LEU A 178 -1.08 6.80 -19.61
CA LEU A 178 -1.17 6.24 -20.96
C LEU A 178 -0.51 7.15 -22.00
N LYS A 179 -0.62 8.47 -21.86
CA LYS A 179 0.12 9.43 -22.69
C LYS A 179 1.63 9.25 -22.51
N LEU A 180 2.11 9.18 -21.27
CA LEU A 180 3.53 8.94 -20.98
C LEU A 180 4.03 7.62 -21.56
N VAL A 181 3.22 6.55 -21.50
CA VAL A 181 3.55 5.27 -22.16
C VAL A 181 3.82 5.49 -23.64
N LYS A 182 2.93 6.20 -24.35
CA LYS A 182 3.08 6.46 -25.79
C LYS A 182 4.35 7.26 -26.09
N GLU A 183 4.63 8.30 -25.29
CA GLU A 183 5.88 9.06 -25.39
C GLU A 183 7.11 8.16 -25.21
N LYS A 184 7.11 7.26 -24.21
CA LYS A 184 8.20 6.31 -23.97
C LYS A 184 8.37 5.31 -25.11
N ILE A 185 7.28 4.89 -25.73
CA ILE A 185 7.31 4.02 -26.92
C ILE A 185 7.94 4.77 -28.11
N ASP A 186 7.57 6.04 -28.33
CA ASP A 186 8.09 6.87 -29.41
C ASP A 186 9.60 7.15 -29.24
N GLU A 187 10.04 7.34 -27.99
CA GLU A 187 11.46 7.45 -27.60
C GLU A 187 12.23 6.11 -27.67
N ARG A 188 11.55 4.99 -27.98
CA ARG A 188 12.09 3.62 -27.95
C ARG A 188 12.56 3.17 -26.56
N GLU A 189 12.10 3.82 -25.50
CA GLU A 189 12.32 3.42 -24.11
C GLU A 189 11.31 2.33 -23.68
N TYR A 190 11.28 1.21 -24.42
CA TYR A 190 10.32 0.12 -24.24
C TYR A 190 10.24 -0.41 -22.81
N ALA A 191 11.38 -0.51 -22.12
CA ALA A 191 11.44 -0.95 -20.73
C ALA A 191 10.64 -0.03 -19.80
N LYS A 192 10.79 1.29 -19.95
CA LYS A 192 10.07 2.29 -19.14
C LYS A 192 8.58 2.30 -19.50
N ALA A 193 8.26 2.15 -20.78
CA ALA A 193 6.87 2.01 -21.24
C ALA A 193 6.20 0.78 -20.61
N SER A 194 6.90 -0.35 -20.58
CA SER A 194 6.42 -1.61 -19.99
C SER A 194 6.07 -1.47 -18.51
N VAL A 195 6.96 -0.87 -17.71
CA VAL A 195 6.72 -0.61 -16.28
C VAL A 195 5.47 0.24 -16.05
N LEU A 196 5.30 1.32 -16.83
CA LEU A 196 4.11 2.17 -16.73
C LEU A 196 2.83 1.42 -17.13
N LEU A 197 2.90 0.57 -18.14
CA LEU A 197 1.78 -0.22 -18.62
C LEU A 197 1.30 -1.26 -17.60
N TYR A 198 2.17 -1.96 -16.86
CA TYR A 198 1.71 -2.86 -15.79
C TYR A 198 1.04 -2.11 -14.64
N SER A 199 1.60 -0.95 -14.27
CA SER A 199 0.95 -0.08 -13.28
C SER A 199 -0.45 0.34 -13.74
N LEU A 200 -0.66 0.52 -15.05
CA LEU A 200 -1.97 0.78 -15.63
C LEU A 200 -2.88 -0.45 -15.63
N GLU A 201 -2.39 -1.62 -16.04
CA GLU A 201 -3.16 -2.88 -16.04
C GLU A 201 -3.67 -3.22 -14.64
N ASP A 202 -2.80 -3.14 -13.63
CA ASP A 202 -3.13 -3.49 -12.25
C ASP A 202 -4.08 -2.46 -11.61
N ARG A 203 -3.70 -1.18 -11.60
CA ARG A 203 -4.41 -0.15 -10.83
C ARG A 203 -5.66 0.40 -11.55
N TYR A 204 -5.73 0.29 -12.87
CA TYR A 204 -6.75 0.96 -13.70
C TYR A 204 -7.55 -0.02 -14.58
N SER A 205 -7.56 -1.31 -14.23
CA SER A 205 -8.27 -2.39 -14.94
C SER A 205 -9.76 -2.13 -15.22
N TYR A 206 -10.42 -1.28 -14.44
CA TYR A 206 -11.84 -0.94 -14.58
C TYR A 206 -12.11 0.26 -15.51
N LEU A 207 -11.07 0.91 -16.04
CA LEU A 207 -11.23 2.02 -16.97
C LEU A 207 -11.38 1.53 -18.41
N ASP A 208 -12.00 2.37 -19.23
CA ASP A 208 -12.21 2.20 -20.68
C ASP A 208 -10.89 2.14 -21.49
N ILE A 209 -9.74 2.39 -20.85
CA ILE A 209 -8.41 2.37 -21.48
C ILE A 209 -7.73 0.99 -21.43
N ILE A 210 -8.30 0.00 -20.72
CA ILE A 210 -7.60 -1.26 -20.45
C ILE A 210 -7.28 -2.07 -21.71
N ASP A 211 -8.16 -2.09 -22.70
CA ASP A 211 -7.93 -2.80 -23.96
C ASP A 211 -6.73 -2.20 -24.74
N GLU A 212 -6.59 -0.87 -24.69
CA GLU A 212 -5.45 -0.18 -25.29
C GLU A 212 -4.15 -0.50 -24.52
N VAL A 213 -4.19 -0.52 -23.19
CA VAL A 213 -3.06 -0.90 -22.33
C VAL A 213 -2.59 -2.31 -22.66
N LEU A 214 -3.49 -3.29 -22.75
CA LEU A 214 -3.14 -4.67 -23.09
C LEU A 214 -2.55 -4.81 -24.50
N SER A 215 -3.09 -4.07 -25.47
CA SER A 215 -2.57 -4.02 -26.84
C SER A 215 -1.15 -3.44 -26.89
N LEU A 216 -0.90 -2.33 -26.18
CA LEU A 216 0.41 -1.71 -26.09
C LEU A 216 1.42 -2.60 -25.34
N LEU A 217 1.01 -3.29 -24.28
CA LEU A 217 1.85 -4.27 -23.57
C LEU A 217 2.36 -5.34 -24.51
N LYS A 218 1.46 -5.92 -25.32
CA LYS A 218 1.84 -6.93 -26.32
C LYS A 218 2.86 -6.37 -27.30
N LYS A 219 2.63 -5.17 -27.85
CA LYS A 219 3.53 -4.51 -28.80
C LYS A 219 4.90 -4.20 -28.19
N VAL A 220 4.94 -3.66 -26.98
CA VAL A 220 6.20 -3.28 -26.29
C VAL A 220 7.07 -4.51 -26.02
N ARG A 221 6.46 -5.63 -25.60
CA ARG A 221 7.17 -6.87 -25.32
C ARG A 221 7.87 -7.46 -26.54
N GLU A 222 7.39 -7.22 -27.76
CA GLU A 222 8.10 -7.67 -28.99
C GLU A 222 9.52 -7.08 -29.11
N TYR A 223 9.78 -5.94 -28.45
CA TYR A 223 11.07 -5.24 -28.45
C TYR A 223 11.92 -5.51 -27.20
N ILE A 224 11.36 -6.19 -26.20
CA ILE A 224 12.02 -6.54 -24.95
C ILE A 224 12.34 -8.02 -25.00
N LYS A 225 13.46 -8.35 -25.64
CA LYS A 225 13.93 -9.75 -25.72
C LYS A 225 14.91 -10.01 -24.59
N PRO A 226 14.83 -11.17 -23.92
CA PRO A 226 15.83 -11.56 -22.95
C PRO A 226 17.21 -11.66 -23.61
N GLU A 227 18.24 -11.22 -22.90
CA GLU A 227 19.62 -11.24 -23.36
C GLU A 227 20.36 -12.41 -22.69
N ALA A 228 21.13 -13.15 -23.50
CA ALA A 228 21.88 -14.30 -23.03
C ALA A 228 22.82 -13.93 -21.87
N ASN A 229 23.01 -14.86 -20.93
CA ASN A 229 23.88 -14.75 -19.76
C ASN A 229 23.48 -13.69 -18.72
N LYS A 230 22.34 -13.00 -18.88
CA LYS A 230 21.79 -12.14 -17.82
C LYS A 230 20.87 -12.93 -16.90
N ILE A 231 21.15 -12.90 -15.61
CA ILE A 231 20.40 -13.60 -14.57
C ILE A 231 19.82 -12.56 -13.61
N GLY A 232 18.53 -12.68 -13.33
CA GLY A 232 17.89 -11.92 -12.28
C GLY A 232 17.86 -12.68 -10.96
N CYS A 233 18.02 -11.99 -9.83
CA CYS A 233 17.78 -12.52 -8.50
C CYS A 233 16.73 -11.65 -7.80
N LEU A 234 15.57 -12.24 -7.51
CA LEU A 234 14.42 -11.55 -6.90
C LEU A 234 14.15 -12.16 -5.52
N VAL A 235 14.66 -11.52 -4.47
CA VAL A 235 14.61 -12.02 -3.09
C VAL A 235 14.37 -10.86 -2.11
N PRO A 236 13.86 -11.11 -0.89
CA PRO A 236 13.74 -10.06 0.12
C PRO A 236 15.12 -9.71 0.68
N LEU A 237 15.62 -8.51 0.38
CA LEU A 237 16.90 -7.97 0.88
C LEU A 237 16.69 -6.84 1.90
N SER A 238 15.43 -6.59 2.26
CA SER A 238 15.04 -5.75 3.38
C SER A 238 13.77 -6.30 4.02
N GLY A 239 13.45 -5.78 5.20
CA GLY A 239 12.29 -6.19 5.98
C GLY A 239 12.53 -7.49 6.76
N PRO A 240 11.47 -8.11 7.30
CA PRO A 240 11.59 -9.20 8.27
C PRO A 240 12.19 -10.50 7.71
N TYR A 241 12.33 -10.62 6.39
CA TYR A 241 12.84 -11.84 5.73
C TYR A 241 14.19 -11.63 5.04
N GLU A 242 14.88 -10.52 5.32
CA GLU A 242 16.16 -10.16 4.72
C GLU A 242 17.21 -11.28 4.85
N CYS A 243 17.31 -11.92 6.01
CA CYS A 243 18.28 -12.99 6.24
C CYS A 243 18.16 -14.14 5.23
N TYR A 244 16.94 -14.59 4.95
CA TYR A 244 16.69 -15.65 3.98
C TYR A 244 17.02 -15.22 2.54
N GLY A 245 16.70 -13.99 2.17
CA GLY A 245 17.06 -13.48 0.85
C GLY A 245 18.57 -13.30 0.68
N ARG A 246 19.26 -12.89 1.75
CA ARG A 246 20.72 -12.78 1.76
C ARG A 246 21.39 -14.14 1.58
N ASP A 247 20.91 -15.17 2.27
CA ASP A 247 21.44 -16.54 2.14
C ASP A 247 21.28 -17.06 0.70
N VAL A 248 20.11 -16.85 0.10
CA VAL A 248 19.89 -17.23 -1.30
C VAL A 248 20.78 -16.44 -2.25
N LEU A 249 20.88 -15.12 -2.09
CA LEU A 249 21.74 -14.29 -2.93
C LEU A 249 23.21 -14.73 -2.84
N ASN A 250 23.71 -14.99 -1.62
CA ASN A 250 25.06 -15.47 -1.41
C ASN A 250 25.27 -16.83 -2.10
N GLY A 251 24.30 -17.74 -2.02
CA GLY A 251 24.35 -19.04 -2.72
C GLY A 251 24.36 -18.89 -4.24
N VAL A 252 23.57 -17.98 -4.81
CA VAL A 252 23.60 -17.65 -6.25
C VAL A 252 24.97 -17.11 -6.64
N MET A 253 25.51 -16.15 -5.90
CA MET A 253 26.84 -15.57 -6.17
C MET A 253 27.94 -16.64 -6.12
N LEU A 254 27.91 -17.52 -5.12
CA LEU A 254 28.85 -18.63 -4.99
C LEU A 254 28.76 -19.60 -6.19
N ALA A 255 27.55 -19.90 -6.66
CA ALA A 255 27.36 -20.76 -7.82
C ALA A 255 27.92 -20.11 -9.09
N LEU A 256 27.66 -18.81 -9.31
CA LEU A 256 28.15 -18.09 -10.48
C LEU A 256 29.67 -17.95 -10.51
N ASP A 257 30.32 -17.76 -9.35
CA ASP A 257 31.78 -17.74 -9.23
C ASP A 257 32.41 -19.06 -9.74
N GLY A 258 31.74 -20.19 -9.49
CA GLY A 258 32.16 -21.50 -9.99
C GLY A 258 32.11 -21.66 -11.51
N PHE A 259 31.39 -20.80 -12.24
CA PHE A 259 31.32 -20.79 -13.71
C PHE A 259 32.28 -19.78 -14.36
N HIS A 260 32.97 -18.96 -13.56
CA HIS A 260 33.85 -17.92 -14.06
C HIS A 260 34.94 -18.50 -14.98
N GLY A 261 35.11 -17.88 -16.16
CA GLY A 261 36.05 -18.35 -17.20
C GLY A 261 35.47 -19.36 -18.20
N SER A 262 34.27 -19.92 -17.97
CA SER A 262 33.54 -20.71 -18.99
C SER A 262 32.41 -19.91 -19.63
N VAL A 263 31.61 -19.23 -18.80
CA VAL A 263 30.54 -18.32 -19.23
C VAL A 263 30.51 -17.15 -18.25
N ASP A 264 30.57 -15.92 -18.77
CA ASP A 264 30.45 -14.73 -17.94
C ASP A 264 28.97 -14.34 -17.81
N PHE A 265 28.40 -14.62 -16.64
CA PHE A 265 27.04 -14.23 -16.29
C PHE A 265 27.01 -12.84 -15.66
N GLU A 266 26.02 -12.03 -16.04
CA GLU A 266 25.72 -10.75 -15.39
C GLU A 266 24.53 -10.91 -14.45
N LEU A 267 24.74 -10.68 -13.16
CA LEU A 267 23.73 -10.81 -12.12
C LEU A 267 23.07 -9.47 -11.82
N PHE A 268 21.75 -9.39 -12.00
CA PHE A 268 20.92 -8.27 -11.59
C PHE A 268 20.10 -8.65 -10.36
N VAL A 269 20.07 -7.79 -9.35
CA VAL A 269 19.46 -8.10 -8.05
C VAL A 269 18.36 -7.09 -7.75
N GLU A 270 17.17 -7.58 -7.44
CA GLU A 270 16.03 -6.75 -7.03
C GLU A 270 15.49 -7.19 -5.66
N ASP A 271 15.28 -6.19 -4.80
CA ASP A 271 14.76 -6.38 -3.45
C ASP A 271 13.22 -6.43 -3.47
N SER A 272 12.65 -7.59 -3.17
CA SER A 272 11.19 -7.74 -3.05
C SER A 272 10.62 -7.15 -1.75
N ARG A 273 11.47 -6.79 -0.78
CA ARG A 273 11.11 -6.27 0.57
C ARG A 273 10.23 -7.20 1.39
N GLY A 274 10.07 -8.45 0.93
CA GLY A 274 9.10 -9.39 1.48
C GLY A 274 7.64 -9.03 1.15
N THR A 275 7.37 -8.20 0.14
CA THR A 275 6.02 -7.80 -0.27
C THR A 275 5.69 -8.24 -1.69
N LEU A 276 4.40 -8.46 -1.96
CA LEU A 276 3.94 -8.84 -3.29
C LEU A 276 4.19 -7.72 -4.33
N GLU A 277 3.93 -6.47 -3.94
CA GLU A 277 4.17 -5.29 -4.78
C GLU A 277 5.66 -5.13 -5.15
N GLY A 278 6.56 -5.31 -4.16
CA GLY A 278 7.99 -5.30 -4.40
C GLY A 278 8.43 -6.43 -5.33
N ALA A 279 7.84 -7.62 -5.19
CA ALA A 279 8.10 -8.76 -6.06
C ALA A 279 7.68 -8.48 -7.53
N PHE A 280 6.48 -7.94 -7.79
CA PHE A 280 6.07 -7.55 -9.15
C PHE A 280 6.96 -6.46 -9.73
N THR A 281 7.27 -5.42 -8.95
CA THR A 281 8.13 -4.33 -9.39
C THR A 281 9.53 -4.83 -9.77
N GLY A 282 10.14 -5.66 -8.91
CA GLY A 282 11.45 -6.25 -9.16
C GLY A 282 11.42 -7.21 -10.35
N PHE A 283 10.40 -8.04 -10.47
CA PHE A 283 10.23 -8.93 -11.62
C PHE A 283 10.24 -8.15 -12.94
N HIS A 284 9.43 -7.09 -13.07
CA HIS A 284 9.38 -6.30 -14.29
C HIS A 284 10.67 -5.52 -14.57
N ARG A 285 11.40 -5.07 -13.55
CA ARG A 285 12.74 -4.49 -13.76
C ARG A 285 13.70 -5.52 -14.35
N LEU A 286 13.74 -6.71 -13.75
CA LEU A 286 14.59 -7.80 -14.23
C LEU A 286 14.25 -8.21 -15.67
N THR A 287 12.97 -8.38 -16.01
CA THR A 287 12.56 -8.77 -17.37
C THR A 287 12.67 -7.64 -18.38
N ASP A 288 12.25 -6.43 -18.01
CA ASP A 288 12.00 -5.39 -19.01
C ASP A 288 13.17 -4.41 -19.15
N VAL A 289 13.80 -4.06 -18.03
CA VAL A 289 14.94 -3.15 -17.99
C VAL A 289 16.23 -3.92 -18.16
N ASN A 290 16.46 -4.93 -17.32
CA ASN A 290 17.71 -5.68 -17.33
C ASN A 290 17.73 -6.78 -18.40
N ARG A 291 16.56 -7.17 -18.92
CA ARG A 291 16.40 -8.23 -19.94
C ARG A 291 17.01 -9.55 -19.49
N ALA A 292 16.80 -9.91 -18.23
CA ALA A 292 17.24 -11.17 -17.66
C ALA A 292 16.64 -12.36 -18.44
N SER A 293 17.51 -13.30 -18.81
CA SER A 293 17.15 -14.56 -19.49
C SER A 293 16.50 -15.57 -18.57
N CYS A 294 16.73 -15.46 -17.26
CA CYS A 294 16.03 -16.22 -16.22
C CYS A 294 16.05 -15.42 -14.93
N ILE A 295 15.14 -15.75 -14.02
CA ILE A 295 15.04 -15.14 -12.70
C ILE A 295 15.07 -16.23 -11.64
N ILE A 296 16.00 -16.11 -10.68
CA ILE A 296 16.06 -16.92 -9.47
C ILE A 296 15.29 -16.19 -8.37
N GLY A 297 14.24 -16.83 -7.87
CA GLY A 297 13.22 -16.25 -6.99
C GLY A 297 11.81 -16.41 -7.58
N PRO A 298 10.77 -15.89 -6.90
CA PRO A 298 10.77 -15.40 -5.52
C PRO A 298 10.95 -16.53 -4.50
N LEU A 299 11.14 -16.19 -3.21
CA LEU A 299 11.21 -17.19 -2.13
C LEU A 299 9.86 -17.79 -1.76
N PHE A 300 8.82 -16.96 -1.71
CA PHE A 300 7.53 -17.35 -1.15
C PHE A 300 6.60 -17.96 -2.21
N THR A 301 5.98 -19.09 -1.87
CA THR A 301 5.08 -19.81 -2.79
C THR A 301 3.90 -18.96 -3.27
N ASN A 302 3.31 -18.17 -2.39
CA ASN A 302 2.21 -17.27 -2.76
C ASN A 302 2.64 -16.18 -3.75
N PHE A 303 3.91 -15.75 -3.75
CA PHE A 303 4.42 -14.79 -4.73
C PHE A 303 4.71 -15.50 -6.05
N LEU A 304 5.30 -16.70 -6.00
CA LEU A 304 5.54 -17.53 -7.19
C LEU A 304 4.25 -17.78 -7.97
N VAL A 305 3.16 -18.15 -7.29
CA VAL A 305 1.84 -18.37 -7.90
C VAL A 305 1.30 -17.10 -8.60
N LYS A 306 1.61 -15.91 -8.08
CA LYS A 306 1.14 -14.65 -8.66
C LYS A 306 2.02 -14.21 -9.84
N LEU A 307 3.32 -14.43 -9.75
CA LEU A 307 4.28 -14.09 -10.80
C LEU A 307 4.34 -15.12 -11.93
N SER A 308 3.81 -16.33 -11.75
CA SER A 308 3.85 -17.37 -12.79
C SER A 308 3.21 -16.94 -14.10
N ARG A 309 2.09 -16.20 -14.04
CA ARG A 309 1.45 -15.63 -15.23
C ARG A 309 2.34 -14.59 -15.91
N GLU A 310 3.08 -13.80 -15.14
CA GLU A 310 4.00 -12.80 -15.70
C GLU A 310 5.23 -13.45 -16.32
N ALA A 311 5.78 -14.49 -15.69
CA ALA A 311 6.82 -15.35 -16.25
C ALA A 311 6.39 -15.97 -17.59
N GLU A 312 5.17 -16.52 -17.64
CA GLU A 312 4.59 -17.09 -18.85
C GLU A 312 4.44 -16.04 -19.96
N ARG A 313 3.85 -14.89 -19.63
CA ARG A 313 3.69 -13.78 -20.59
C ARG A 313 5.05 -13.27 -21.09
N ALA A 314 6.07 -13.24 -20.22
CA ALA A 314 7.41 -12.72 -20.54
C ALA A 314 8.28 -13.77 -21.24
N GLN A 315 7.89 -15.04 -21.19
CA GLN A 315 8.69 -16.18 -21.62
C GLN A 315 10.08 -16.17 -20.97
N VAL A 316 10.13 -15.80 -19.68
CA VAL A 316 11.35 -15.79 -18.86
C VAL A 316 11.18 -16.83 -17.75
N PRO A 317 12.03 -17.87 -17.70
CA PRO A 317 12.01 -18.86 -16.64
C PRO A 317 12.14 -18.22 -15.25
N LEU A 318 11.15 -18.46 -14.40
CA LEU A 318 11.10 -18.04 -13.01
C LEU A 318 11.32 -19.26 -12.11
N ILE A 319 12.46 -19.29 -11.41
CA ILE A 319 12.93 -20.46 -10.67
C ILE A 319 12.93 -20.12 -9.18
N SER A 320 11.93 -20.58 -8.44
CA SER A 320 11.89 -20.40 -7.00
C SER A 320 12.82 -21.39 -6.28
N PRO A 321 13.75 -20.92 -5.44
CA PRO A 321 14.66 -21.81 -4.71
C PRO A 321 14.02 -22.44 -3.46
N ALA A 322 12.92 -21.88 -2.95
CA ALA A 322 12.37 -22.23 -1.62
C ALA A 322 10.86 -22.53 -1.59
N ALA A 323 10.12 -22.34 -2.69
CA ALA A 323 8.67 -22.58 -2.71
C ALA A 323 8.33 -24.07 -2.50
N GLY A 324 7.96 -24.41 -1.27
CA GLY A 324 7.68 -25.78 -0.85
C GLY A 324 6.20 -26.19 -0.79
N SER A 325 5.26 -25.24 -0.83
CA SER A 325 3.85 -25.55 -0.58
C SER A 325 3.21 -26.36 -1.72
N GLY A 326 2.33 -27.29 -1.36
CA GLY A 326 1.54 -28.10 -2.27
C GLY A 326 0.43 -27.33 -2.99
N ASP A 327 0.08 -26.15 -2.50
CA ASP A 327 -0.83 -25.21 -3.17
C ASP A 327 -0.25 -24.65 -4.47
N PHE A 328 1.06 -24.77 -4.66
CA PHE A 328 1.67 -24.55 -5.96
C PHE A 328 1.27 -25.66 -6.92
N LYS A 329 0.26 -25.38 -7.73
CA LYS A 329 0.09 -26.05 -9.01
C LYS A 329 0.96 -25.32 -10.02
N GLU A 330 1.88 -26.04 -10.65
CA GLU A 330 2.65 -25.53 -11.77
C GLU A 330 1.70 -24.83 -12.74
N SER A 331 1.90 -23.53 -12.89
CA SER A 331 1.10 -22.67 -13.73
C SER A 331 2.04 -22.10 -14.78
N GLY A 332 1.84 -22.52 -16.02
CA GLY A 332 2.70 -22.15 -17.14
C GLY A 332 3.93 -23.03 -17.31
N GLU A 333 4.56 -22.89 -18.47
CA GLU A 333 5.78 -23.61 -18.88
C GLU A 333 7.05 -22.90 -18.38
N PHE A 334 6.94 -21.65 -17.93
CA PHE A 334 8.05 -20.80 -17.51
C PHE A 334 8.24 -20.70 -15.99
N THR A 335 7.55 -21.52 -15.19
CA THR A 335 7.66 -21.44 -13.71
C THR A 335 8.19 -22.75 -13.14
N PHE A 336 9.26 -22.67 -12.38
CA PHE A 336 9.98 -23.81 -11.81
C PHE A 336 10.20 -23.62 -10.30
N ARG A 337 10.35 -24.73 -9.60
CA ARG A 337 10.83 -24.75 -8.21
C ARG A 337 12.00 -25.72 -8.06
N CYS A 338 12.99 -25.31 -7.28
CA CYS A 338 14.16 -26.12 -6.94
C CYS A 338 14.18 -26.50 -5.44
N GLY A 339 13.18 -26.05 -4.67
CA GLY A 339 13.06 -26.35 -3.24
C GLY A 339 12.42 -27.71 -2.93
N ILE A 340 12.72 -28.23 -1.73
CA ILE A 340 12.05 -29.43 -1.19
C ILE A 340 10.59 -29.08 -0.88
N THR A 341 9.66 -29.91 -1.34
CA THR A 341 8.23 -29.70 -1.03
C THR A 341 7.92 -30.05 0.42
N ASN A 342 6.99 -29.32 1.04
CA ASN A 342 6.52 -29.57 2.40
C ASN A 342 6.05 -31.03 2.56
N LYS A 343 5.34 -31.55 1.55
CA LYS A 343 4.92 -32.95 1.49
C LYS A 343 6.11 -33.92 1.56
N LEU A 344 7.11 -33.71 0.69
CA LEU A 344 8.29 -34.58 0.64
C LEU A 344 9.07 -34.50 1.95
N GLN A 345 9.25 -33.30 2.50
CA GLN A 345 9.94 -33.09 3.77
C GLN A 345 9.21 -33.83 4.91
N ALA A 346 7.91 -33.61 5.07
CA ALA A 346 7.10 -34.25 6.10
C ALA A 346 7.08 -35.78 5.96
N GLU A 347 6.98 -36.31 4.74
CA GLU A 347 7.05 -37.75 4.47
C GLU A 347 8.38 -38.35 4.94
N LYS A 348 9.51 -37.71 4.61
CA LYS A 348 10.84 -38.23 4.99
C LYS A 348 11.08 -38.14 6.49
N ILE A 349 10.66 -37.06 7.15
CA ILE A 349 10.80 -36.92 8.60
C ILE A 349 9.92 -37.95 9.31
N ALA A 350 8.66 -38.13 8.90
CA ALA A 350 7.76 -39.12 9.48
C ALA A 350 8.32 -40.54 9.30
N LYS A 351 8.82 -40.87 8.11
CA LYS A 351 9.45 -42.16 7.84
C LYS A 351 10.63 -42.42 8.76
N TYR A 352 11.54 -41.46 8.88
CA TYR A 352 12.70 -41.57 9.76
C TYR A 352 12.30 -41.73 11.24
N ALA A 353 11.33 -40.93 11.71
CA ALA A 353 10.86 -40.98 13.09
C ALA A 353 10.25 -42.36 13.45
N VAL A 354 9.42 -42.92 12.58
CA VAL A 354 8.69 -44.16 12.88
C VAL A 354 9.51 -45.41 12.56
N GLU A 355 10.15 -45.47 11.39
CA GLU A 355 10.87 -46.68 10.96
C GLU A 355 12.30 -46.76 11.51
N ASN A 356 13.03 -45.64 11.58
CA ASN A 356 14.43 -45.66 12.03
C ASN A 356 14.54 -45.45 13.54
N LEU A 357 13.81 -44.48 14.09
CA LEU A 357 13.85 -44.17 15.52
C LEU A 357 12.83 -44.96 16.35
N GLN A 358 11.92 -45.70 15.70
CA GLN A 358 10.92 -46.55 16.36
C GLN A 358 9.99 -45.78 17.31
N LEU A 359 9.74 -44.50 17.02
CA LEU A 359 8.87 -43.62 17.81
C LEU A 359 7.40 -43.97 17.57
N LYS A 360 6.60 -44.04 18.63
CA LYS A 360 5.19 -44.46 18.56
C LYS A 360 4.21 -43.39 19.03
N ARG A 361 4.62 -42.51 19.94
CA ARG A 361 3.82 -41.40 20.45
C ARG A 361 4.52 -40.10 20.09
N ILE A 362 4.02 -39.37 19.11
CA ILE A 362 4.69 -38.17 18.62
C ILE A 362 3.80 -36.95 18.91
N ALA A 363 4.40 -35.88 19.40
CA ALA A 363 3.75 -34.57 19.46
C ALA A 363 4.17 -33.75 18.25
N ILE A 364 3.32 -32.83 17.79
CA ILE A 364 3.67 -31.89 16.71
C ILE A 364 3.56 -30.48 17.28
N LEU A 365 4.62 -29.69 17.14
CA LEU A 365 4.66 -28.28 17.48
C LEU A 365 4.94 -27.46 16.21
N TYR A 366 4.02 -26.58 15.80
CA TYR A 366 4.11 -25.89 14.52
C TYR A 366 3.67 -24.40 14.58
N PRO A 367 4.22 -23.51 13.74
CA PRO A 367 3.79 -22.12 13.70
C PRO A 367 2.41 -22.01 13.06
N ASP A 368 1.55 -21.14 13.59
CA ASP A 368 0.15 -20.98 13.15
C ASP A 368 0.01 -20.17 11.85
N ASN A 369 0.68 -20.63 10.80
CA ASN A 369 0.62 -20.08 9.45
C ASN A 369 0.44 -21.21 8.41
N SER A 370 0.28 -20.86 7.14
CA SER A 370 0.04 -21.85 6.07
C SER A 370 1.15 -22.88 5.97
N TYR A 371 2.41 -22.48 6.13
CA TYR A 371 3.57 -23.36 6.10
C TYR A 371 3.53 -24.40 7.23
N GLY A 372 3.32 -23.97 8.48
CA GLY A 372 3.29 -24.86 9.64
C GLY A 372 2.10 -25.82 9.61
N ARG A 373 0.90 -25.33 9.28
CA ARG A 373 -0.31 -26.16 9.17
C ARG A 373 -0.18 -27.23 8.09
N GLU A 374 0.46 -26.91 6.96
CA GLU A 374 0.65 -27.87 5.87
C GLU A 374 1.64 -28.98 6.26
N LEU A 375 2.75 -28.64 6.92
CA LEU A 375 3.70 -29.62 7.42
C LEU A 375 3.09 -30.52 8.51
N ASP A 376 2.35 -29.95 9.46
CA ASP A 376 1.59 -30.67 10.49
C ASP A 376 0.67 -31.72 9.85
N MET A 377 -0.20 -31.27 8.93
CA MET A 377 -1.13 -32.14 8.21
C MET A 377 -0.42 -33.30 7.50
N TYR A 378 0.64 -33.03 6.72
CA TYR A 378 1.35 -34.09 6.01
C TYR A 378 2.10 -35.02 6.97
N PHE A 379 2.79 -34.47 7.97
CA PHE A 379 3.56 -35.26 8.92
C PHE A 379 2.65 -36.21 9.69
N LYS A 380 1.54 -35.70 10.25
CA LYS A 380 0.53 -36.51 10.94
C LYS A 380 0.03 -37.63 10.05
N LYS A 381 -0.38 -37.31 8.83
CA LYS A 381 -0.87 -38.31 7.87
C LYS A 381 0.15 -39.44 7.66
N TYR A 382 1.40 -39.10 7.37
CA TYR A 382 2.44 -40.10 7.10
C TYR A 382 2.86 -40.88 8.35
N ALA A 383 2.96 -40.22 9.51
CA ALA A 383 3.29 -40.88 10.77
C ALA A 383 2.20 -41.89 11.18
N GLU A 384 0.92 -41.53 11.05
CA GLU A 384 -0.21 -42.41 11.34
C GLU A 384 -0.29 -43.59 10.36
N MET A 385 -0.01 -43.36 9.07
CA MET A 385 0.09 -44.43 8.07
C MET A 385 1.20 -45.43 8.39
N LEU A 386 2.28 -44.99 9.03
CA LEU A 386 3.40 -45.83 9.46
C LEU A 386 3.19 -46.47 10.84
N GLY A 387 2.06 -46.20 11.50
CA GLY A 387 1.67 -46.83 12.77
C GLY A 387 2.05 -46.07 14.03
N ALA A 388 2.55 -44.84 13.92
CA ALA A 388 2.68 -43.95 15.07
C ALA A 388 1.34 -43.26 15.40
N ARG A 389 1.21 -42.80 16.64
CA ARG A 389 0.07 -42.04 17.13
C ARG A 389 0.51 -40.61 17.42
N ILE A 390 -0.17 -39.65 16.80
CA ILE A 390 -0.04 -38.25 17.18
C ILE A 390 -0.81 -38.03 18.49
N VAL A 391 -0.11 -37.66 19.56
CA VAL A 391 -0.70 -37.50 20.90
C VAL A 391 -1.17 -36.08 21.18
N ILE A 392 -0.61 -35.10 20.48
CA ILE A 392 -1.00 -33.69 20.53
C ILE A 392 -0.46 -32.94 19.31
N GLU A 393 -1.29 -32.05 18.77
CA GLU A 393 -0.95 -31.06 17.76
C GLU A 393 -1.07 -29.69 18.43
N GLN A 394 0.03 -28.95 18.52
CA GLN A 394 0.06 -27.66 19.19
C GLN A 394 0.60 -26.60 18.23
N SER A 395 -0.25 -25.62 17.91
CA SER A 395 0.19 -24.44 17.18
C SER A 395 0.79 -23.40 18.13
N TYR A 396 1.67 -22.55 17.61
CA TYR A 396 2.20 -21.37 18.29
C TYR A 396 2.19 -20.14 17.36
N GLU A 397 2.18 -18.94 17.92
CA GLU A 397 2.17 -17.72 17.12
C GLU A 397 3.47 -17.59 16.29
N PRO A 398 3.40 -17.38 14.97
CA PRO A 398 4.60 -17.25 14.13
C PRO A 398 5.54 -16.16 14.64
N ILE A 399 6.84 -16.50 14.70
CA ILE A 399 7.92 -15.58 15.07
C ILE A 399 8.55 -15.08 13.77
N ASN A 400 8.58 -13.77 13.57
CA ASN A 400 9.26 -13.21 12.40
C ASN A 400 10.79 -13.32 12.58
N PRO A 401 11.55 -13.59 11.52
CA PRO A 401 13.00 -13.58 11.62
C PRO A 401 13.51 -12.22 12.11
N GLY A 402 14.42 -12.24 13.08
CA GLY A 402 14.96 -11.02 13.69
C GLY A 402 14.15 -10.44 14.85
N GLU A 403 12.94 -10.94 15.12
CA GLU A 403 12.27 -10.65 16.40
C GLU A 403 12.98 -11.43 17.52
N GLU A 404 13.36 -10.72 18.60
CA GLU A 404 13.74 -11.41 19.83
C GLU A 404 12.59 -12.33 20.25
N MET A 405 12.96 -13.52 20.73
CA MET A 405 12.06 -14.56 21.24
C MET A 405 11.39 -14.11 22.56
N THR A 406 10.73 -12.96 22.54
CA THR A 406 9.99 -12.36 23.64
C THR A 406 8.58 -12.95 23.73
N LYS A 407 8.06 -13.49 22.61
CA LYS A 407 6.87 -14.36 22.60
C LYS A 407 7.25 -15.76 23.08
N SER A 408 6.82 -16.07 24.29
CA SER A 408 7.13 -17.30 24.99
C SER A 408 6.11 -18.39 24.62
N TYR A 409 6.48 -19.35 23.78
CA TYR A 409 5.69 -20.57 23.50
C TYR A 409 5.80 -21.60 24.64
N VAL A 410 6.03 -21.13 25.87
CA VAL A 410 6.24 -21.97 27.06
C VAL A 410 4.97 -22.72 27.43
N GLN A 411 3.79 -22.14 27.22
CA GLN A 411 2.54 -22.82 27.53
C GLN A 411 2.26 -23.95 26.55
N GLU A 412 2.54 -23.73 25.27
CA GLU A 412 2.47 -24.69 24.19
C GLU A 412 3.40 -25.88 24.47
N VAL A 413 4.65 -25.60 24.85
CA VAL A 413 5.62 -26.63 25.25
C VAL A 413 5.16 -27.39 26.50
N LYS A 414 4.55 -26.72 27.48
CA LYS A 414 3.96 -27.39 28.66
C LYS A 414 2.85 -28.35 28.23
N ASN A 415 1.94 -27.92 27.37
CA ASN A 415 0.86 -28.77 26.85
C ASN A 415 1.43 -30.02 26.16
N VAL A 416 2.44 -29.83 25.31
CA VAL A 416 3.16 -30.93 24.65
C VAL A 416 3.76 -31.89 25.67
N LYS A 417 4.41 -31.37 26.72
CA LYS A 417 4.99 -32.19 27.78
C LYS A 417 3.93 -32.99 28.57
N TYR A 418 2.76 -32.40 28.85
CA TYR A 418 1.66 -33.09 29.54
C TYR A 418 1.11 -34.28 28.76
N ALA A 419 1.18 -34.25 27.42
CA ALA A 419 0.75 -35.36 26.57
C ALA A 419 1.68 -36.59 26.63
N ARG A 420 2.87 -36.45 27.24
CA ARG A 420 3.91 -37.49 27.35
C ARG A 420 4.21 -38.17 26.00
N PRO A 421 4.70 -37.42 25.00
CA PRO A 421 5.18 -38.00 23.75
C PRO A 421 6.56 -38.65 23.94
N ASP A 422 6.92 -39.55 23.04
CA ASP A 422 8.27 -40.11 22.89
C ASP A 422 9.20 -39.07 22.27
N ALA A 423 8.68 -38.20 21.39
CA ALA A 423 9.40 -37.11 20.72
C ALA A 423 8.46 -35.97 20.27
N ILE A 424 9.04 -34.81 19.98
CA ILE A 424 8.37 -33.61 19.42
C ILE A 424 8.90 -33.38 18.01
#